data_AF-A0A7Y1TSN2-F1
#
_entry.id   AF-A0A7Y1TSN2-F1
#
_cell.length_a   1.000
_cell.length_b   1.000
_cell.length_c   1.000
_cell.angle_alpha   90.00
_cell.angle_beta   90.00
_cell.angle_gamma   90.00
#
_symmetry.space_group_name_H-M   'P 1'
#
loop_
_entity.id
_entity.type
_entity.pdbx_description
1 polymer ?
#
loop_
_entity_poly.entity_id
_entity_poly.type
_entity_poly.pdbx_seq_one_letter_code
_entity_poly.pdbx_strand_id
1 'polypeptide(L)'
;MISPEDRHLFRHTTSIDDAIAEIRTFYGNYHSQRFVNGKLVLRVKNEPDDALIEDLNEEFADILVDGRIEKSGPTKREIDDDDEVDLPRVTLHFNRKHLGRLRLLLDRLNQAALSADSTN
;
A
#
# COMPACT_ATOMS: atom_id res chain seq x y z
N MET A 1 4.88 -6.20 23.45
CA MET A 1 5.91 -5.14 23.47
C MET A 1 5.71 -4.32 22.20
N ILE A 2 5.79 -3.00 22.27
CA ILE A 2 5.57 -2.10 21.11
C ILE A 2 6.89 -2.06 20.30
N SER A 3 6.83 -2.33 18.99
CA SER A 3 7.99 -2.23 18.09
C SER A 3 8.32 -0.76 17.81
N PRO A 4 9.59 -0.37 17.61
CA PRO A 4 9.93 0.98 17.13
C PRO A 4 9.15 1.39 15.87
N GLU A 5 8.81 0.42 15.02
CA GLU A 5 8.08 0.61 13.77
C GLU A 5 6.61 0.99 13.99
N ASP A 6 6.01 0.62 15.14
CA ASP A 6 4.62 0.94 15.46
C ASP A 6 4.39 2.46 15.53
N ARG A 7 5.46 3.25 15.68
CA ARG A 7 5.41 4.72 15.61
C ARG A 7 4.96 5.25 14.24
N HIS A 8 5.09 4.45 13.19
CA HIS A 8 4.62 4.83 11.86
C HIS A 8 3.10 4.68 11.72
N LEU A 9 2.43 3.96 12.62
CA LEU A 9 0.99 3.70 12.51
C LEU A 9 0.11 4.93 12.75
N PHE A 10 0.62 5.94 13.44
CA PHE A 10 -0.14 7.15 13.76
C PHE A 10 0.73 8.41 13.65
N ARG A 11 0.14 9.46 13.09
CA ARG A 11 0.73 10.79 13.06
C ARG A 11 0.07 11.64 14.13
N HIS A 12 0.83 12.07 15.13
CA HIS A 12 0.37 13.04 16.12
C HIS A 12 0.82 14.44 15.73
N THR A 13 -0.13 15.35 15.56
CA THR A 13 0.13 16.77 15.25
C THR A 13 -0.98 17.64 15.86
N THR A 14 -0.64 18.89 16.15
CA THR A 14 -1.59 19.94 16.56
C THR A 14 -1.86 20.94 15.43
N SER A 15 -1.21 20.76 14.27
CA SER A 15 -1.42 21.56 13.07
C SER A 15 -2.53 20.95 12.21
N ILE A 16 -3.52 21.78 11.85
CA ILE A 16 -4.59 21.38 10.93
C ILE A 16 -4.01 21.07 9.54
N ASP A 17 -3.06 21.89 9.07
CA ASP A 17 -2.46 21.73 7.75
C ASP A 17 -1.70 20.40 7.63
N ASP A 18 -0.96 20.02 8.67
CA ASP A 18 -0.26 18.74 8.73
C ASP A 18 -1.24 17.56 8.70
N ALA A 19 -2.34 17.66 9.44
CA ALA A 19 -3.36 16.61 9.48
C ALA A 19 -4.04 16.45 8.11
N ILE A 20 -4.33 17.56 7.42
CA ILE A 20 -4.87 17.55 6.06
C ILE A 20 -3.88 16.91 5.09
N ALA A 21 -2.61 17.31 5.15
CA ALA A 21 -1.56 16.78 4.27
C ALA A 21 -1.38 15.27 4.46
N GLU A 22 -1.36 14.79 5.70
CA GLU A 22 -1.29 13.37 6.03
C GLU A 22 -2.44 12.56 5.40
N ILE A 23 -3.69 13.01 5.61
CA ILE A 23 -4.88 12.33 5.08
C ILE A 23 -4.89 12.33 3.54
N ARG A 24 -4.58 13.48 2.93
CA ARG A 24 -4.52 13.61 1.46
C ARG A 24 -3.44 12.73 0.86
N THR A 25 -2.29 12.63 1.51
CA THR A 25 -1.19 11.81 1.05
C THR A 25 -1.56 10.33 1.13
N PHE A 26 -2.12 9.90 2.27
CA PHE A 26 -2.51 8.51 2.48
C PHE A 26 -3.56 8.06 1.45
N TYR A 27 -4.66 8.81 1.29
CA TYR A 27 -5.73 8.47 0.35
C TYR A 27 -5.48 8.95 -1.09
N GLY A 28 -4.30 9.53 -1.36
CA GLY A 28 -3.92 9.99 -2.69
C GLY A 28 -3.84 8.84 -3.69
N ASN A 29 -3.22 7.73 -3.28
CA ASN A 29 -3.14 6.51 -4.10
C ASN A 29 -3.84 5.31 -3.46
N TYR A 30 -3.80 5.16 -2.13
CA TYR A 30 -4.48 4.06 -1.45
C TYR A 30 -6.01 4.13 -1.64
N HIS A 31 -6.62 2.98 -1.93
CA HIS A 31 -8.07 2.83 -1.96
C HIS A 31 -8.56 1.92 -0.83
N SER A 32 -8.14 0.65 -0.84
CA SER A 32 -8.61 -0.35 0.11
C SER A 32 -7.63 -1.50 0.25
N GLN A 33 -7.87 -2.39 1.22
CA GLN A 33 -7.14 -3.63 1.35
C GLN A 33 -8.05 -4.78 1.78
N ARG A 34 -7.67 -6.00 1.43
CA ARG A 34 -8.33 -7.24 1.89
C ARG A 34 -7.36 -8.40 1.91
N PHE A 35 -7.70 -9.44 2.67
CA PHE A 35 -6.99 -10.71 2.60
C PHE A 35 -7.73 -11.70 1.70
N VAL A 36 -7.00 -12.34 0.80
CA VAL A 36 -7.52 -13.38 -0.10
C VAL A 36 -6.52 -14.53 -0.10
N ASN A 37 -6.97 -15.73 0.30
CA ASN A 37 -6.15 -16.94 0.33
C ASN A 37 -4.79 -16.75 1.04
N GLY A 38 -4.78 -16.02 2.16
CA GLY A 38 -3.57 -15.74 2.94
C GLY A 38 -2.72 -14.56 2.44
N LYS A 39 -2.91 -14.11 1.19
CA LYS A 39 -2.24 -12.91 0.66
C LYS A 39 -3.00 -11.65 1.02
N LEU A 40 -2.25 -10.58 1.31
CA LEU A 40 -2.78 -9.23 1.39
C LEU A 40 -2.88 -8.67 -0.04
N VAL A 41 -4.04 -8.14 -0.37
CA VAL A 41 -4.33 -7.44 -1.61
C VAL A 41 -4.55 -5.98 -1.25
N LEU A 42 -3.70 -5.10 -1.79
CA LEU A 42 -3.79 -3.66 -1.69
C LEU A 42 -4.36 -3.13 -3.00
N ARG A 43 -5.50 -2.43 -2.94
CA ARG A 43 -6.08 -1.73 -4.09
C ARG A 43 -5.56 -0.29 -4.07
N VAL A 44 -5.03 0.15 -5.21
CA VAL A 44 -4.47 1.49 -5.40
C VAL A 44 -5.12 2.15 -6.61
N LYS A 45 -5.04 3.48 -6.70
CA LYS A 45 -5.64 4.26 -7.79
C LYS A 45 -4.74 4.34 -9.02
N ASN A 46 -3.44 4.36 -8.80
CA ASN A 46 -2.40 4.43 -9.81
C ASN A 46 -1.51 3.18 -9.75
N GLU A 47 -1.29 2.55 -10.90
CA GLU A 47 -0.50 1.33 -11.01
C GLU A 47 0.99 1.68 -10.78
N PRO A 48 1.70 0.98 -9.88
CA PRO A 48 3.15 1.13 -9.77
C PRO A 48 3.84 0.59 -11.02
N ASP A 49 4.91 1.23 -11.45
CA ASP A 49 5.76 0.68 -12.51
C ASP A 49 6.58 -0.52 -12.01
N ASP A 50 7.21 -1.23 -12.95
CA ASP A 50 7.97 -2.45 -12.62
C ASP A 50 9.21 -2.13 -11.76
N ALA A 51 9.82 -0.95 -11.94
CA ALA A 51 10.96 -0.52 -11.15
C ALA A 51 10.58 -0.32 -9.67
N LEU A 52 9.47 0.35 -9.41
CA LEU A 52 8.95 0.52 -8.06
C LEU A 52 8.60 -0.82 -7.41
N ILE A 53 8.04 -1.77 -8.16
CA ILE A 53 7.76 -3.11 -7.62
C ILE A 53 9.05 -3.82 -7.18
N GLU A 54 10.12 -3.70 -7.95
CA GLU A 54 11.41 -4.28 -7.59
C GLU A 54 12.02 -3.59 -6.35
N ASP A 55 12.00 -2.26 -6.30
CA ASP A 55 12.43 -1.50 -5.11
C ASP A 55 11.64 -1.93 -3.86
N LEU A 56 10.31 -2.06 -3.98
CA LEU A 56 9.47 -2.52 -2.86
C LEU A 56 9.85 -3.93 -2.40
N ASN A 57 10.19 -4.83 -3.34
CA ASN A 57 10.63 -6.18 -3.00
C ASN A 57 11.95 -6.19 -2.23
N GLU A 58 12.87 -5.29 -2.54
CA GLU A 58 14.13 -5.15 -1.80
C GLU A 58 13.91 -4.51 -0.42
N GLU A 59 13.16 -3.40 -0.36
CA GLU A 59 12.96 -2.61 0.86
C GLU A 59 12.08 -3.30 1.91
N PHE A 60 11.14 -4.16 1.48
CA PHE A 60 10.11 -4.75 2.33
C PHE A 60 10.12 -6.29 2.32
N ALA A 61 11.22 -6.92 1.91
CA ALA A 61 11.37 -8.38 1.96
C ALA A 61 11.15 -8.96 3.38
N ASP A 62 11.49 -8.19 4.41
CA ASP A 62 11.43 -8.59 5.81
C ASP A 62 9.99 -8.79 6.33
N ILE A 63 8.99 -8.20 5.65
CA ILE A 63 7.58 -8.35 6.01
C ILE A 63 6.85 -9.47 5.25
N LEU A 64 7.53 -10.14 4.32
CA LEU A 64 7.00 -11.27 3.58
C LEU A 64 7.14 -12.58 4.37
N VAL A 65 6.11 -13.42 4.31
CA VAL A 65 6.20 -14.82 4.76
C VAL A 65 7.00 -15.62 3.74
N ASP A 66 6.67 -15.43 2.47
CA ASP A 66 7.34 -16.00 1.29
C ASP A 66 6.98 -15.16 0.05
N GLY A 67 7.55 -15.56 -1.10
CA GLY A 67 7.22 -14.96 -2.39
C GLY A 67 7.75 -13.54 -2.54
N ARG A 68 7.02 -12.75 -3.33
CA ARG A 68 7.36 -11.38 -3.73
C ARG A 68 6.13 -10.48 -3.64
N ILE A 69 6.36 -9.18 -3.62
CA ILE A 69 5.36 -8.16 -3.89
C ILE A 69 5.12 -8.13 -5.40
N GLU A 70 3.87 -8.24 -5.82
CA GLU A 70 3.51 -8.40 -7.24
C GLU A 70 2.31 -7.54 -7.61
N LYS A 71 2.26 -7.05 -8.85
CA LYS A 71 1.03 -6.51 -9.45
C LYS A 71 0.05 -7.65 -9.71
N SER A 72 -1.24 -7.37 -9.59
CA SER A 72 -2.28 -8.35 -9.87
C SER A 72 -3.54 -7.70 -10.45
N GLY A 73 -4.32 -8.46 -11.20
CA GLY A 73 -5.67 -8.08 -11.59
C GLY A 73 -6.70 -8.29 -10.48
N PRO A 74 -7.97 -7.88 -10.70
CA PRO A 74 -9.06 -8.15 -9.78
C PRO A 74 -9.25 -9.66 -9.57
N THR A 75 -9.61 -10.05 -8.34
CA THR A 75 -9.97 -11.44 -8.06
C THR A 75 -11.29 -11.79 -8.74
N LYS A 76 -11.52 -13.09 -9.05
CA LYS A 76 -12.78 -13.55 -9.65
C LYS A 76 -14.02 -13.02 -8.91
N ARG A 77 -13.98 -13.01 -7.57
CA ARG A 77 -15.08 -12.49 -6.76
C ARG A 77 -15.31 -10.99 -6.95
N GLU A 78 -14.24 -10.19 -7.09
CA GLU A 78 -14.40 -8.75 -7.39
C GLU A 78 -15.01 -8.54 -8.77
N ILE A 79 -14.69 -9.40 -9.74
CA ILE A 79 -15.30 -9.37 -11.08
C ILE A 79 -16.78 -9.75 -11.00
N ASP A 80 -17.11 -10.82 -10.28
CA ASP A 80 -18.48 -11.31 -10.14
C ASP A 80 -19.38 -10.28 -9.42
N ASP A 81 -18.82 -9.50 -8.48
CA ASP A 81 -19.52 -8.47 -7.69
C ASP A 81 -19.40 -7.05 -8.27
N ASP A 82 -18.72 -6.84 -9.41
CA ASP A 82 -18.39 -5.53 -10.02
C ASP A 82 -17.72 -4.53 -9.03
N ASP A 83 -16.87 -5.04 -8.15
CA ASP A 83 -16.22 -4.28 -7.07
C ASP A 83 -14.90 -3.65 -7.54
N GLU A 84 -15.00 -2.42 -8.06
CA GLU A 84 -13.86 -1.55 -8.43
C GLU A 84 -12.84 -2.29 -9.32
N VAL A 85 -13.33 -3.05 -10.30
CA VAL A 85 -12.53 -3.98 -11.12
C VAL A 85 -11.42 -3.29 -11.92
N ASP A 86 -11.57 -1.99 -12.18
CA ASP A 86 -10.63 -1.19 -12.97
C ASP A 86 -9.42 -0.68 -12.17
N LEU A 87 -9.48 -0.67 -10.83
CA LEU A 87 -8.39 -0.12 -10.02
C LEU A 87 -7.21 -1.09 -9.92
N PRO A 88 -5.95 -0.66 -10.02
CA PRO A 88 -4.81 -1.57 -9.90
C PRO A 88 -4.69 -2.24 -8.52
N ARG A 89 -4.07 -3.43 -8.46
CA ARG A 89 -3.77 -4.13 -7.20
C ARG A 89 -2.29 -4.48 -7.07
N VAL A 90 -1.79 -4.37 -5.85
CA VAL A 90 -0.50 -4.91 -5.39
C VAL A 90 -0.79 -6.01 -4.37
N THR A 91 -0.08 -7.13 -4.47
CA THR A 91 -0.27 -8.28 -3.57
C THR A 91 1.03 -8.70 -2.93
N LEU A 92 0.91 -9.21 -1.71
CA LEU A 92 2.04 -9.73 -0.94
C LEU A 92 1.58 -10.76 0.09
N HIS A 93 2.42 -11.74 0.38
CA HIS A 93 2.17 -12.67 1.48
C HIS A 93 2.66 -12.04 2.80
N PHE A 94 1.93 -11.03 3.29
CA PHE A 94 2.32 -10.27 4.48
C PHE A 94 2.28 -11.11 5.77
N ASN A 95 3.30 -10.99 6.61
CA ASN A 95 3.45 -11.75 7.86
C ASN A 95 2.48 -11.37 8.99
N ARG A 96 1.63 -10.35 8.78
CA ARG A 96 0.57 -9.90 9.71
C ARG A 96 1.09 -9.42 11.08
N LYS A 97 2.38 -9.13 11.19
CA LYS A 97 3.03 -8.69 12.44
C LYS A 97 3.55 -7.27 12.33
N HIS A 98 4.24 -6.96 11.24
CA HIS A 98 4.98 -5.70 11.09
C HIS A 98 4.13 -4.62 10.42
N LEU A 99 3.06 -4.20 11.11
CA LEU A 99 2.09 -3.24 10.57
C LEU A 99 2.71 -1.85 10.32
N GLY A 100 3.66 -1.44 11.16
CA GLY A 100 4.41 -0.19 10.96
C GLY A 100 5.19 -0.17 9.65
N ARG A 101 5.81 -1.30 9.27
CA ARG A 101 6.48 -1.44 7.97
C ARG A 101 5.51 -1.53 6.81
N LEU A 102 4.37 -2.21 6.97
CA LEU A 102 3.30 -2.17 5.97
C LEU A 102 2.83 -0.73 5.72
N ARG A 103 2.76 0.10 6.77
CA ARG A 103 2.41 1.51 6.63
C ARG A 103 3.45 2.28 5.81
N LEU A 104 4.74 2.03 6.02
CA LEU A 104 5.81 2.62 5.20
C LEU A 104 5.75 2.17 3.73
N LEU A 105 5.40 0.91 3.46
CA LEU A 105 5.17 0.42 2.09
C LEU A 105 4.04 1.20 1.42
N LEU A 106 2.92 1.42 2.13
CA LEU A 106 1.81 2.24 1.63
C LEU A 106 2.24 3.68 1.37
N ASP A 107 3.01 4.29 2.27
CA ASP A 107 3.53 5.65 2.08
C ASP A 107 4.41 5.72 0.82
N ARG A 108 5.24 4.71 0.55
CA ARG A 108 6.07 4.63 -0.67
C ARG A 108 5.22 4.55 -1.94
N LEU A 109 4.19 3.69 -1.96
CA LEU A 109 3.22 3.60 -3.06
C LEU A 109 2.46 4.91 -3.28
N ASN A 110 2.08 5.60 -2.20
CA ASN A 110 1.38 6.88 -2.27
C ASN A 110 2.25 8.00 -2.83
N GLN A 111 3.50 8.11 -2.36
CA GLN A 111 4.44 9.15 -2.79
C GLN A 111 4.82 9.02 -4.27
N ALA A 112 5.02 7.80 -4.76
CA ALA A 112 5.35 7.57 -6.15
C ALA A 112 4.24 8.06 -7.10
N ALA A 113 2.98 7.79 -6.76
CA ALA A 113 1.84 8.27 -7.55
C ALA A 113 1.69 9.79 -7.54
N LEU A 114 1.83 10.44 -6.38
CA LEU A 114 1.72 11.90 -6.28
C LEU A 114 2.85 12.64 -7.03
N SER A 115 4.01 11.99 -7.15
CA SER A 115 5.15 12.51 -7.90
C SER A 115 4.93 12.40 -9.41
N ALA A 116 4.24 11.34 -9.86
CA ALA A 116 3.84 11.18 -11.26
C ALA A 116 2.80 12.22 -11.68
N ASP A 117 1.82 12.53 -10.81
CA ASP A 117 0.80 13.55 -11.06
C ASP A 117 1.35 14.98 -11.15
N SER A 118 2.49 15.26 -10.51
CA SER A 118 3.13 16.58 -10.53
C SER A 118 3.93 16.86 -11.81
N THR A 119 4.12 15.85 -12.66
CA THR A 119 4.88 15.93 -13.91
C THR A 119 3.97 16.04 -15.14
N ASN A 120 2.65 16.09 -14.94
CA ASN A 120 1.61 16.20 -15.97
C ASN A 120 0.92 17.57 -15.91
#